data_AF-A0AAE7CAK2-F1
#
_entry.id   AF-A0AAE7CAK2-F1
#
_cell.length_a   1.000
_cell.length_b   1.000
_cell.length_c   1.000
_cell.angle_alpha   90.00
_cell.angle_beta   90.00
_cell.angle_gamma   90.00
#
_symmetry.space_group_name_H-M   'P 1'
#
loop_
_entity.id
_entity.type
_entity.pdbx_description
1 polymer ?
#
loop_
_entity_poly.entity_id
_entity_poly.type
_entity_poly.pdbx_seq_one_letter_code
_entity_poly.pdbx_strand_id
1 'polypeptide(L)'
;MDKKGLPIWGKRLGYLIQECFDFIGEVAAHHREKLVVRAVPVRKSQTEISYRYAVRGNLLPDNTDEKLRDIFGRARSVLDIAMFTAVKAAANPALTPKQERNTYFPISKDEAGWKSVCGQPHMQALSQSQRDNLRNIQPFVTQTSAISWFSDAHNVDKHQRPLVLSTIVDPEIVMFFGHLVPQFGTVEYWLDWVNPLPAVEQRVEFARYRTIQPIFRAGVEDVPVSLGMWSEGQWRDIQHLLWDLLEFTARACELLDDGDTSMADAMKDYFGHERDQLNAFNKMMLTGDPKAEAEWLRLADQKSADARPGESMIKPVDSYNGPTPAASFNI
;
A
#
# COMPACT_ATOMS: atom_id res chain seq x y z
N MET A 1 27.24 27.29 7.65
CA MET A 1 26.27 26.18 7.53
C MET A 1 27.03 24.98 7.05
N ASP A 2 27.35 24.08 7.98
CA ASP A 2 28.08 22.85 7.67
C ASP A 2 27.26 21.99 6.70
N LYS A 3 27.91 21.55 5.63
CA LYS A 3 27.38 20.51 4.74
C LYS A 3 27.36 19.20 5.53
N LYS A 4 26.40 19.01 6.43
CA LYS A 4 26.07 17.67 6.93
C LYS A 4 25.64 16.87 5.71
N GLY A 5 26.48 15.92 5.30
CA GLY A 5 26.11 14.93 4.32
C GLY A 5 24.88 14.18 4.80
N LEU A 6 24.01 13.76 3.88
CA LEU A 6 22.89 12.90 4.23
C LEU A 6 23.40 11.66 4.99
N PRO A 7 22.67 11.16 5.99
CA PRO A 7 23.05 9.94 6.67
C PRO A 7 23.17 8.78 5.67
N ILE A 8 23.98 7.76 6.00
CA ILE A 8 24.34 6.67 5.07
C ILE A 8 23.11 5.97 4.49
N TRP A 9 22.01 5.91 5.26
CA TRP A 9 20.74 5.34 4.83
C TRP A 9 19.92 6.28 3.93
N GLY A 10 20.11 7.60 3.99
CA GLY A 10 19.26 8.60 3.33
C GLY A 10 19.25 8.49 1.80
N LYS A 11 20.41 8.28 1.17
CA LYS A 11 20.48 8.04 -0.28
C LYS A 11 19.73 6.77 -0.69
N ARG A 12 19.79 5.73 0.13
CA ARG A 12 19.13 4.44 -0.15
C ARG A 12 17.62 4.52 0.06
N LEU A 13 17.18 5.28 1.07
CA LEU A 13 15.77 5.58 1.27
C LEU A 13 15.20 6.38 0.08
N GLY A 14 15.93 7.37 -0.44
CA GLY A 14 15.54 8.08 -1.66
C GLY A 14 15.30 7.16 -2.86
N TYR A 15 16.18 6.17 -3.06
CA TYR A 15 15.98 5.15 -4.09
C TYR A 15 14.78 4.23 -3.81
N LEU A 16 14.53 3.87 -2.56
CA LEU A 16 13.36 3.06 -2.18
C LEU A 16 12.06 3.82 -2.48
N ILE A 17 11.97 5.10 -2.12
CA ILE A 17 10.82 5.96 -2.40
C ILE A 17 10.55 5.98 -3.91
N GLN A 18 11.58 6.25 -4.71
CA GLN A 18 11.46 6.30 -6.17
C GLN A 18 10.94 4.97 -6.73
N GLU A 19 11.50 3.84 -6.29
CA GLU A 19 11.07 2.52 -6.77
C GLU A 19 9.63 2.17 -6.39
N CYS A 20 9.18 2.54 -5.19
CA CYS A 20 7.78 2.34 -4.81
C CYS A 20 6.84 3.12 -5.74
N PHE A 21 7.14 4.39 -6.02
CA PHE A 21 6.30 5.22 -6.89
C PHE A 21 6.36 4.79 -8.36
N ASP A 22 7.54 4.44 -8.86
CA ASP A 22 7.69 3.91 -10.22
C ASP A 22 6.92 2.61 -10.38
N PHE A 23 7.01 1.70 -9.40
CA PHE A 23 6.28 0.43 -9.42
C PHE A 23 4.76 0.64 -9.44
N ILE A 24 4.22 1.48 -8.56
CA ILE A 24 2.79 1.80 -8.54
C ILE A 24 2.36 2.45 -9.86
N GLY A 25 3.17 3.39 -10.37
CA GLY A 25 2.91 4.08 -11.64
C GLY A 25 2.89 3.14 -12.84
N GLU A 26 3.84 2.21 -12.94
CA GLU A 26 3.91 1.19 -13.99
C GLU A 26 2.70 0.25 -13.95
N VAL A 27 2.31 -0.22 -12.76
CA VAL A 27 1.13 -1.07 -12.56
C VAL A 27 -0.14 -0.33 -12.98
N ALA A 28 -0.29 0.92 -12.55
CA ALA A 28 -1.44 1.74 -12.91
C ALA A 28 -1.51 2.02 -14.42
N ALA A 29 -0.37 2.31 -15.06
CA ALA A 29 -0.29 2.48 -16.51
C ALA A 29 -0.67 1.18 -17.24
N HIS A 30 -0.18 0.03 -16.77
CA HIS A 30 -0.55 -1.28 -17.33
C HIS A 30 -2.06 -1.55 -17.21
N HIS A 31 -2.65 -1.31 -16.04
CA HIS A 31 -4.10 -1.47 -15.85
C HIS A 31 -4.91 -0.56 -16.77
N ARG A 32 -4.44 0.67 -17.03
CA ARG A 32 -5.12 1.64 -17.90
C ARG A 32 -4.99 1.30 -19.39
N GLU A 33 -3.82 0.88 -19.82
CA GLU A 33 -3.47 0.80 -21.24
C GLU A 33 -3.60 -0.61 -21.82
N LYS A 34 -3.41 -1.64 -21.00
CA LYS A 34 -3.22 -3.03 -21.45
C LYS A 34 -4.24 -4.01 -20.89
N LEU A 35 -5.05 -3.60 -19.93
CA LEU A 35 -6.04 -4.45 -19.29
C LEU A 35 -7.44 -3.85 -19.38
N VAL A 36 -8.41 -4.68 -19.71
CA VAL A 36 -9.83 -4.35 -19.64
C VAL A 36 -10.54 -5.43 -18.85
N VAL A 37 -11.21 -5.03 -17.76
CA VAL A 37 -12.00 -5.93 -16.91
C VAL A 37 -13.44 -5.44 -16.89
N ARG A 38 -14.36 -6.36 -17.18
CA ARG A 38 -15.79 -6.09 -17.25
C ARG A 38 -16.58 -7.06 -16.41
N ALA A 39 -17.66 -6.58 -15.80
CA ALA A 39 -18.66 -7.41 -15.15
C ALA A 39 -19.70 -7.83 -16.18
N VAL A 40 -19.76 -9.11 -16.54
CA VAL A 40 -20.73 -9.64 -17.51
C VAL A 40 -21.87 -10.34 -16.76
N PRO A 41 -23.13 -9.92 -16.96
CA PRO A 41 -24.26 -10.54 -16.30
C PRO A 41 -24.60 -11.90 -16.91
N VAL A 42 -24.87 -12.87 -16.05
CA VAL A 42 -25.37 -14.19 -16.41
C VAL A 42 -26.71 -14.39 -15.71
N ARG A 43 -27.78 -14.51 -16.51
CA ARG A 43 -29.12 -14.73 -15.98
C ARG A 43 -29.23 -16.14 -15.41
N LYS A 44 -29.58 -16.24 -14.12
CA LYS A 44 -29.82 -17.52 -13.42
C LYS A 44 -31.31 -17.84 -13.37
N SER A 45 -32.14 -16.83 -13.15
CA SER A 45 -33.60 -16.93 -13.14
C SER A 45 -34.25 -15.62 -13.61
N GLN A 46 -35.57 -15.51 -13.52
CA GLN A 46 -36.25 -14.23 -13.76
C GLN A 46 -35.91 -13.17 -12.70
N THR A 47 -35.49 -13.59 -11.50
CA THR A 47 -35.28 -12.73 -10.33
C THR A 47 -33.82 -12.69 -9.84
N GLU A 48 -32.91 -13.37 -10.56
CA GLU A 48 -31.50 -13.49 -10.19
C GLU A 48 -30.56 -13.37 -11.39
N ILE A 49 -29.54 -12.51 -11.23
CA ILE A 49 -28.39 -12.36 -12.12
C ILE A 49 -27.11 -12.60 -11.31
N SER A 50 -26.14 -13.30 -11.89
CA SER A 50 -24.78 -13.33 -11.33
C SER A 50 -23.82 -12.61 -12.26
N TYR A 51 -22.89 -11.86 -11.70
CA TYR A 51 -21.84 -11.19 -12.45
C TYR A 51 -20.55 -12.00 -12.44
N ARG A 52 -19.94 -12.11 -13.61
CA ARG A 52 -18.65 -12.77 -13.82
C ARG A 52 -17.68 -11.83 -14.48
N TYR A 53 -16.39 -11.96 -14.17
CA TYR A 53 -15.38 -11.17 -14.85
C TYR A 53 -15.24 -11.62 -16.32
N ALA A 54 -15.12 -10.65 -17.21
CA ALA A 54 -14.55 -10.80 -18.53
C ALA A 54 -13.29 -9.94 -18.62
N VAL A 55 -12.17 -10.60 -18.91
CA VAL A 55 -10.82 -10.05 -18.90
C VAL A 55 -10.29 -10.07 -20.33
N ARG A 56 -9.74 -8.93 -20.76
CA ARG A 56 -8.94 -8.82 -21.98
C ARG A 56 -7.62 -8.15 -21.64
N GLY A 57 -6.52 -8.81 -22.01
CA GLY A 57 -5.16 -8.36 -21.69
C GLY A 57 -4.49 -9.23 -20.63
N ASN A 58 -3.28 -8.84 -20.23
CA ASN A 58 -2.55 -9.50 -19.16
C ASN A 58 -2.96 -8.90 -17.83
N LEU A 59 -3.30 -9.74 -16.85
CA LEU A 59 -3.71 -9.29 -15.51
C LEU A 59 -2.59 -8.51 -14.83
N LEU A 60 -1.38 -9.05 -14.85
CA LEU A 60 -0.21 -8.42 -14.25
C LEU A 60 0.80 -7.98 -15.30
N PRO A 61 1.56 -6.90 -15.05
CA PRO A 61 2.80 -6.62 -15.76
C PRO A 61 3.84 -7.74 -15.57
N ASP A 62 4.77 -7.86 -16.51
CA ASP A 62 5.89 -8.80 -16.40
C ASP A 62 6.81 -8.44 -15.23
N ASN A 63 7.31 -9.45 -14.50
CA ASN A 63 8.25 -9.33 -13.38
C ASN A 63 7.72 -8.49 -12.19
N THR A 64 6.41 -8.36 -12.03
CA THR A 64 5.79 -7.60 -10.93
C THR A 64 6.20 -8.17 -9.56
N ASP A 65 6.28 -9.49 -9.46
CA ASP A 65 6.72 -10.22 -8.27
C ASP A 65 8.18 -9.94 -7.92
N GLU A 66 9.10 -10.03 -8.89
CA GLU A 66 10.53 -9.73 -8.65
C GLU A 66 10.74 -8.25 -8.30
N LYS A 67 10.02 -7.32 -8.94
CA LYS A 67 10.10 -5.89 -8.59
C LYS A 67 9.63 -5.62 -7.15
N LEU A 68 8.51 -6.20 -6.74
CA LEU A 68 8.01 -6.05 -5.37
C LEU A 68 8.96 -6.69 -4.35
N ARG A 69 9.53 -7.84 -4.69
CA ARG A 69 10.55 -8.52 -3.90
C ARG A 69 11.79 -7.65 -3.72
N ASP A 70 12.26 -6.99 -4.76
CA ASP A 70 13.39 -6.05 -4.71
C ASP A 70 13.09 -4.85 -3.83
N ILE A 71 11.87 -4.29 -3.90
CA ILE A 71 11.40 -3.22 -3.01
C ILE A 71 11.45 -3.69 -1.55
N PHE A 72 10.91 -4.88 -1.23
CA PHE A 72 10.94 -5.42 0.12
C PHE A 72 12.38 -5.68 0.61
N GLY A 73 13.22 -6.26 -0.24
CA GLY A 73 14.63 -6.49 0.07
C GLY A 73 15.39 -5.18 0.31
N ARG A 74 15.07 -4.12 -0.43
CA ARG A 74 15.68 -2.80 -0.27
C ARG A 74 15.22 -2.11 1.01
N ALA A 75 13.92 -2.10 1.30
CA ALA A 75 13.40 -1.59 2.56
C ALA A 75 14.08 -2.27 3.76
N ARG A 76 14.18 -3.60 3.70
CA ARG A 76 14.91 -4.38 4.70
C ARG A 76 16.37 -3.97 4.82
N SER A 77 17.07 -3.81 3.69
CA SER A 77 18.46 -3.38 3.67
C SER A 77 18.66 -1.98 4.26
N VAL A 78 17.75 -1.04 4.00
CA VAL A 78 17.81 0.33 4.56
C VAL A 78 17.70 0.29 6.08
N LEU A 79 16.72 -0.46 6.61
CA LEU A 79 16.53 -0.67 8.04
C LEU A 79 17.76 -1.29 8.70
N ASP A 80 18.30 -2.36 8.12
CA ASP A 80 19.47 -3.07 8.67
C ASP A 80 20.73 -2.18 8.65
N ILE A 81 20.91 -1.33 7.63
CA ILE A 81 22.02 -0.36 7.56
C ILE A 81 21.89 0.72 8.63
N ALA A 82 20.69 1.29 8.82
CA ALA A 82 20.45 2.28 9.86
C ALA A 82 20.74 1.69 11.24
N MET A 83 20.23 0.48 11.51
CA MET A 83 20.48 -0.24 12.75
C MET A 83 21.97 -0.50 12.98
N PHE A 84 22.68 -1.03 11.96
CA PHE A 84 24.10 -1.28 12.06
C PHE A 84 24.91 -0.01 12.36
N THR A 85 24.56 1.10 11.71
CA THR A 85 25.23 2.39 11.90
C THR A 85 25.04 2.91 13.32
N ALA A 86 23.80 2.93 13.82
CA ALA A 86 23.49 3.38 15.17
C ALA A 86 24.16 2.49 16.25
N VAL A 87 24.09 1.18 16.09
CA VAL A 87 24.69 0.22 17.01
C VAL A 87 26.21 0.36 17.04
N LYS A 88 26.86 0.49 15.89
CA LYS A 88 28.32 0.64 15.80
C LYS A 88 28.79 1.94 16.46
N ALA A 89 28.00 3.01 16.39
CA ALA A 89 28.28 4.27 17.07
C ALA A 89 28.09 4.18 18.60
N ALA A 90 27.12 3.38 19.07
CA ALA A 90 26.76 3.28 20.49
C ALA A 90 27.50 2.18 21.27
N ALA A 91 27.98 1.12 20.61
CA ALA A 91 28.54 -0.05 21.27
C ALA A 91 29.84 0.24 22.03
N ASN A 92 29.82 0.05 23.36
CA ASN A 92 30.98 0.11 24.23
C ASN A 92 30.91 -1.00 25.31
N PRO A 93 31.74 -2.06 25.24
CA PRO A 93 32.80 -2.31 24.25
C PRO A 93 32.25 -2.57 22.83
N ALA A 94 33.12 -2.43 21.83
CA ALA A 94 32.76 -2.69 20.44
C ALA A 94 32.26 -4.14 20.24
N LEU A 95 31.29 -4.31 19.34
CA LEU A 95 30.76 -5.62 18.99
C LEU A 95 31.83 -6.50 18.34
N THR A 96 31.78 -7.80 18.62
CA THR A 96 32.61 -8.79 17.90
C THR A 96 32.16 -8.90 16.44
N PRO A 97 33.02 -9.35 15.50
CA PRO A 97 32.64 -9.52 14.09
C PRO A 97 31.44 -10.47 13.88
N LYS A 98 31.26 -11.44 14.79
CA LYS A 98 30.08 -12.33 14.77
C LYS A 98 28.80 -11.59 15.15
N GLN A 99 28.85 -10.71 16.15
CA GLN A 99 27.71 -9.89 16.57
C GLN A 99 27.37 -8.83 15.52
N GLU A 100 28.37 -8.21 14.90
CA GLU A 100 28.20 -7.28 13.78
C GLU A 100 27.42 -7.92 12.63
N ARG A 101 27.82 -9.13 12.19
CA ARG A 101 27.10 -9.87 11.14
C ARG A 101 25.66 -10.25 11.49
N ASN A 102 25.34 -10.30 12.78
CA ASN A 102 24.01 -10.62 13.29
C ASN A 102 23.24 -9.37 13.72
N THR A 103 23.67 -8.17 13.31
CA THR A 103 22.94 -6.93 13.55
C THR A 103 21.89 -6.75 12.47
N TYR A 104 20.65 -6.61 12.89
CA TYR A 104 19.50 -6.44 12.01
C TYR A 104 18.44 -5.61 12.72
N PHE A 105 17.57 -4.95 11.96
CA PHE A 105 16.45 -4.18 12.50
C PHE A 105 15.30 -5.11 12.92
N PRO A 106 14.82 -5.07 14.18
CA PRO A 106 13.75 -5.96 14.59
C PRO A 106 12.37 -5.50 14.12
N ILE A 107 11.57 -6.44 13.60
CA ILE A 107 10.13 -6.27 13.39
C ILE A 107 9.43 -7.36 14.22
N SER A 108 8.83 -6.96 15.33
CA SER A 108 8.20 -7.86 16.29
C SER A 108 6.69 -7.85 16.13
N LYS A 109 6.06 -9.03 16.13
CA LYS A 109 4.60 -9.19 16.05
C LYS A 109 3.90 -9.08 17.40
N ASP A 110 4.65 -9.21 18.49
CA ASP A 110 4.14 -9.15 19.85
C ASP A 110 5.22 -8.69 20.85
N GLU A 111 4.77 -8.42 22.08
CA GLU A 111 5.62 -7.96 23.19
C GLU A 111 6.67 -9.01 23.60
N ALA A 112 6.38 -10.30 23.46
CA ALA A 112 7.31 -11.37 23.85
C ALA A 112 8.50 -11.45 22.86
N GLY A 113 8.21 -11.35 21.57
CA GLY A 113 9.20 -11.20 20.51
C GLY A 113 10.06 -9.97 20.73
N TRP A 114 9.45 -8.81 21.04
CA TRP A 114 10.19 -7.59 21.33
C TRP A 114 11.16 -7.74 22.50
N LYS A 115 10.72 -8.32 23.62
CA LYS A 115 11.57 -8.59 24.79
C LYS A 115 12.73 -9.53 24.45
N SER A 116 12.48 -10.55 23.64
CA SER A 116 13.52 -11.47 23.16
C SER A 116 14.59 -10.75 22.33
N VAL A 117 14.18 -9.87 21.41
CA VAL A 117 15.14 -9.07 20.62
C VAL A 117 15.88 -8.07 21.50
N CYS A 118 15.23 -7.45 22.49
CA CYS A 118 15.91 -6.56 23.44
C CYS A 118 17.03 -7.25 24.23
N GLY A 119 17.01 -8.57 24.36
CA GLY A 119 18.10 -9.36 24.93
C GLY A 119 19.31 -9.56 24.01
N GLN A 120 19.21 -9.19 22.73
CA GLN A 120 20.29 -9.37 21.76
C GLN A 120 21.39 -8.30 21.94
N PRO A 121 22.67 -8.64 21.72
CA PRO A 121 23.78 -7.71 21.95
C PRO A 121 23.66 -6.38 21.20
N HIS A 122 23.16 -6.39 19.96
CA HIS A 122 22.99 -5.17 19.17
C HIS A 122 21.88 -4.26 19.72
N MET A 123 20.80 -4.82 20.29
CA MET A 123 19.76 -4.03 20.94
C MET A 123 20.21 -3.48 22.30
N GLN A 124 21.00 -4.25 23.05
CA GLN A 124 21.57 -3.81 24.32
C GLN A 124 22.58 -2.67 24.14
N ALA A 125 23.24 -2.57 23.00
CA ALA A 125 24.14 -1.49 22.66
C ALA A 125 23.44 -0.13 22.47
N LEU A 126 22.15 -0.12 22.09
CA LEU A 126 21.38 1.11 21.96
C LEU A 126 21.10 1.75 23.32
N SER A 127 20.82 3.07 23.32
CA SER A 127 20.30 3.73 24.52
C SER A 127 18.89 3.23 24.87
N GLN A 128 18.49 3.38 26.14
CA GLN A 128 17.12 3.02 26.55
C GLN A 128 16.07 3.82 25.78
N SER A 129 16.30 5.12 25.57
CA SER A 129 15.40 5.98 24.80
C SER A 129 15.24 5.52 23.35
N GLN A 130 16.33 5.11 22.68
CA GLN A 130 16.24 4.55 21.32
C GLN A 130 15.42 3.26 21.30
N ARG A 131 15.63 2.35 22.26
CA ARG A 131 14.82 1.13 22.36
C ARG A 131 13.33 1.44 22.58
N ASP A 132 13.02 2.36 23.48
CA ASP A 132 11.63 2.73 23.79
C ASP A 132 10.95 3.37 22.57
N ASN A 133 11.65 4.24 21.84
CA ASN A 133 11.17 4.83 20.60
C ASN A 133 10.95 3.77 19.51
N LEU A 134 11.90 2.85 19.32
CA LEU A 134 11.77 1.75 18.37
C LEU A 134 10.63 0.79 18.74
N ARG A 135 10.35 0.59 20.02
CA ARG A 135 9.20 -0.19 20.49
C ARG A 135 7.89 0.46 20.04
N ASN A 136 7.78 1.77 20.15
CA ASN A 136 6.55 2.51 19.87
C ASN A 136 6.11 2.46 18.40
N ILE A 137 7.03 2.12 17.48
CA ILE A 137 6.73 1.96 16.06
C ILE A 137 6.49 0.50 15.65
N GLN A 138 6.60 -0.45 16.57
CA GLN A 138 6.42 -1.86 16.25
C GLN A 138 4.95 -2.19 15.91
N PRO A 139 4.70 -3.15 15.00
CA PRO A 139 3.35 -3.52 14.56
C PRO A 139 2.39 -3.85 15.71
N PHE A 140 2.87 -4.48 16.77
CA PHE A 140 2.03 -4.85 17.92
C PHE A 140 1.63 -3.66 18.80
N VAL A 141 2.34 -2.54 18.71
CA VAL A 141 2.01 -1.30 19.42
C VAL A 141 1.11 -0.43 18.55
N THR A 142 1.48 -0.24 17.29
CA THR A 142 0.74 0.63 16.36
C THR A 142 -0.52 -0.02 15.81
N GLN A 143 -0.63 -1.35 15.93
CA GLN A 143 -1.67 -2.18 15.30
C GLN A 143 -1.64 -2.11 13.76
N THR A 144 -0.53 -1.66 13.17
CA THR A 144 -0.33 -1.58 11.73
C THR A 144 0.01 -2.97 11.18
N SER A 145 -1.00 -3.69 10.69
CA SER A 145 -0.81 -5.04 10.12
C SER A 145 0.07 -5.06 8.87
N ALA A 146 0.14 -3.96 8.11
CA ALA A 146 0.95 -3.84 6.89
C ALA A 146 2.44 -4.18 7.12
N ILE A 147 3.01 -3.74 8.25
CA ILE A 147 4.42 -3.97 8.56
C ILE A 147 4.68 -5.44 8.96
N SER A 148 3.72 -6.07 9.65
CA SER A 148 3.76 -7.52 9.89
C SER A 148 3.72 -8.29 8.57
N TRP A 149 2.86 -7.89 7.63
CA TRP A 149 2.77 -8.52 6.31
C TRP A 149 4.05 -8.36 5.51
N PHE A 150 4.65 -7.17 5.49
CA PHE A 150 5.96 -6.93 4.88
C PHE A 150 7.01 -7.90 5.43
N SER A 151 7.13 -7.98 6.75
CA SER A 151 8.12 -8.86 7.40
C SER A 151 7.89 -10.33 7.05
N ASP A 152 6.63 -10.78 7.05
CA ASP A 152 6.28 -12.16 6.70
C ASP A 152 6.53 -12.46 5.22
N ALA A 153 6.04 -11.60 4.33
CA ALA A 153 6.16 -11.76 2.90
C ALA A 153 7.62 -11.81 2.47
N HIS A 154 8.46 -10.91 2.99
CA HIS A 154 9.89 -10.92 2.71
C HIS A 154 10.57 -12.21 3.20
N ASN A 155 10.26 -12.68 4.41
CA ASN A 155 10.86 -13.89 4.96
C ASN A 155 10.41 -15.16 4.23
N VAL A 156 9.13 -15.24 3.87
CA VAL A 156 8.55 -16.37 3.13
C VAL A 156 9.10 -16.43 1.72
N ASP A 157 9.16 -15.30 1.02
CA ASP A 157 9.74 -15.19 -0.32
C ASP A 157 11.21 -15.64 -0.34
N LYS A 158 11.99 -15.16 0.62
CA LYS A 158 13.42 -15.49 0.74
C LYS A 158 13.69 -16.98 0.98
N HIS A 159 12.76 -17.72 1.60
CA HIS A 159 13.06 -19.04 2.16
C HIS A 159 12.14 -20.18 1.72
N GLN A 160 10.94 -19.90 1.21
CA GLN A 160 9.90 -20.93 1.07
C GLN A 160 9.17 -20.87 -0.27
N ARG A 161 8.51 -19.76 -0.59
CA ARG A 161 7.64 -19.65 -1.77
C ARG A 161 7.56 -18.22 -2.26
N PRO A 162 7.43 -18.01 -3.58
CA PRO A 162 7.31 -16.67 -4.15
C PRO A 162 6.05 -15.95 -3.66
N LEU A 163 6.07 -14.62 -3.76
CA LEU A 163 4.92 -13.76 -3.51
C LEU A 163 3.72 -14.17 -4.40
N VAL A 164 2.53 -14.17 -3.83
CA VAL A 164 1.29 -14.44 -4.56
C VAL A 164 0.60 -13.12 -4.86
N LEU A 165 0.74 -12.66 -6.09
CA LEU A 165 0.16 -11.42 -6.59
C LEU A 165 -0.96 -11.70 -7.58
N SER A 166 -1.96 -10.82 -7.61
CA SER A 166 -3.02 -10.85 -8.63
C SER A 166 -3.65 -9.48 -8.82
N THR A 167 -4.34 -9.31 -9.94
CA THR A 167 -5.28 -8.19 -10.10
C THR A 167 -6.52 -8.48 -9.25
N ILE A 168 -6.93 -7.51 -8.45
CA ILE A 168 -8.11 -7.60 -7.61
C ILE A 168 -9.09 -6.49 -7.98
N VAL A 169 -10.34 -6.63 -7.55
CA VAL A 169 -11.26 -5.48 -7.57
C VAL A 169 -10.69 -4.43 -6.64
N ASP A 170 -10.63 -3.19 -7.11
CA ASP A 170 -10.13 -2.10 -6.31
C ASP A 170 -11.00 -1.92 -5.06
N PRO A 171 -10.48 -2.15 -3.84
CA PRO A 171 -11.26 -1.99 -2.62
C PRO A 171 -11.64 -0.52 -2.37
N GLU A 172 -10.93 0.42 -2.98
CA GLU A 172 -11.11 1.86 -2.83
C GLU A 172 -12.04 2.46 -3.89
N ILE A 173 -12.61 1.67 -4.81
CA ILE A 173 -13.55 2.17 -5.81
C ILE A 173 -14.85 1.38 -5.77
N VAL A 174 -15.94 2.09 -5.54
CA VAL A 174 -17.29 1.55 -5.52
C VAL A 174 -17.69 1.07 -6.91
N MET A 175 -17.96 -0.23 -7.05
CA MET A 175 -18.52 -0.79 -8.27
C MET A 175 -20.00 -0.45 -8.40
N PHE A 176 -20.37 0.14 -9.53
CA PHE A 176 -21.75 0.54 -9.82
C PHE A 176 -22.36 -0.35 -10.91
N PHE A 177 -23.56 -0.90 -10.66
CA PHE A 177 -24.33 -1.68 -11.63
C PHE A 177 -25.42 -0.85 -12.30
N GLY A 178 -25.00 0.17 -13.06
CA GLY A 178 -25.89 1.18 -13.64
C GLY A 178 -26.85 0.68 -14.72
N HIS A 179 -26.59 -0.50 -15.29
CA HIS A 179 -27.39 -1.08 -16.36
C HIS A 179 -28.34 -2.18 -15.87
N LEU A 180 -28.55 -2.27 -14.56
CA LEU A 180 -29.48 -3.20 -13.94
C LEU A 180 -30.84 -2.52 -13.70
N VAL A 181 -31.92 -3.05 -14.30
CA VAL A 181 -33.27 -2.45 -14.22
C VAL A 181 -34.31 -3.47 -13.74
N PRO A 182 -34.78 -3.39 -12.48
CA PRO A 182 -35.96 -4.11 -12.00
C PRO A 182 -37.26 -3.48 -12.53
N GLN A 183 -38.35 -4.26 -12.59
CA GLN A 183 -39.60 -3.88 -13.28
C GLN A 183 -40.27 -2.61 -12.76
N PHE A 184 -40.26 -2.38 -11.44
CA PHE A 184 -40.95 -1.28 -10.79
C PHE A 184 -40.14 -0.79 -9.59
N GLY A 185 -40.31 0.49 -9.23
CA GLY A 185 -39.55 1.19 -8.18
C GLY A 185 -39.23 0.33 -6.96
N THR A 186 -37.97 0.43 -6.52
CA THR A 186 -37.32 -0.21 -5.36
C THR A 186 -38.28 -0.79 -4.32
N VAL A 187 -38.34 -2.12 -4.19
CA VAL A 187 -39.05 -2.77 -3.08
C VAL A 187 -38.13 -3.67 -2.27
N GLU A 188 -37.32 -4.52 -2.88
CA GLU A 188 -36.34 -5.32 -2.13
C GLU A 188 -35.31 -5.94 -3.10
N TYR A 189 -34.01 -5.75 -2.81
CA TYR A 189 -32.93 -6.38 -3.55
C TYR A 189 -31.74 -6.67 -2.65
N TRP A 190 -30.93 -7.64 -3.05
CA TRP A 190 -29.69 -8.03 -2.40
C TRP A 190 -28.59 -8.10 -3.43
N LEU A 191 -27.44 -7.54 -3.08
CA LEU A 191 -26.20 -7.71 -3.81
C LEU A 191 -25.25 -8.50 -2.93
N ASP A 192 -25.14 -9.80 -3.20
CA ASP A 192 -24.29 -10.71 -2.46
C ASP A 192 -22.93 -10.81 -3.15
N TRP A 193 -21.93 -10.22 -2.52
CA TRP A 193 -20.54 -10.37 -2.91
C TRP A 193 -20.02 -11.74 -2.48
N VAL A 194 -19.16 -12.34 -3.30
CA VAL A 194 -18.35 -13.47 -2.84
C VAL A 194 -17.39 -12.96 -1.76
N ASN A 195 -17.27 -13.67 -0.64
CA ASN A 195 -16.44 -13.29 0.49
C ASN A 195 -15.50 -14.45 0.90
N PRO A 196 -14.16 -14.28 0.82
CA PRO A 196 -13.47 -13.09 0.31
C PRO A 196 -13.71 -12.88 -1.19
N LEU A 197 -13.66 -11.62 -1.65
CA LEU A 197 -13.72 -11.29 -3.07
C LEU A 197 -12.62 -12.07 -3.81
N PRO A 198 -12.96 -12.82 -4.88
CA PRO A 198 -11.97 -13.59 -5.62
C PRO A 198 -11.06 -12.65 -6.42
N ALA A 199 -9.87 -13.14 -6.75
CA ALA A 199 -9.01 -12.49 -7.73
C ALA A 199 -9.73 -12.31 -9.07
N VAL A 200 -9.32 -11.31 -9.85
CA VAL A 200 -9.86 -11.08 -11.18
C VAL A 200 -9.34 -12.16 -12.12
N GLU A 201 -10.25 -13.04 -12.53
CA GLU A 201 -9.97 -14.14 -13.43
C GLU A 201 -11.13 -14.38 -14.40
N GLN A 202 -10.81 -14.85 -15.61
CA GLN A 202 -11.79 -15.03 -16.67
C GLN A 202 -12.95 -15.94 -16.24
N ARG A 203 -14.18 -15.44 -16.37
CA ARG A 203 -15.46 -16.12 -16.06
C ARG A 203 -15.66 -16.49 -14.58
N VAL A 204 -14.84 -15.98 -13.66
CA VAL A 204 -15.06 -16.16 -12.22
C VAL A 204 -16.23 -15.27 -11.76
N GLU A 205 -17.14 -15.87 -11.00
CA GLU A 205 -18.31 -15.20 -10.41
C GLU A 205 -17.90 -14.47 -9.13
N PHE A 206 -18.31 -13.21 -8.99
CA PHE A 206 -17.88 -12.38 -7.86
C PHE A 206 -19.02 -11.63 -7.16
N ALA A 207 -20.17 -11.50 -7.81
CA ALA A 207 -21.36 -10.90 -7.23
C ALA A 207 -22.64 -11.58 -7.73
N ARG A 208 -23.66 -11.61 -6.88
CA ARG A 208 -25.02 -12.04 -7.23
C ARG A 208 -25.99 -10.93 -6.89
N TYR A 209 -26.82 -10.57 -7.86
CA TYR A 209 -27.97 -9.71 -7.63
C TYR A 209 -29.23 -10.56 -7.55
N ARG A 210 -29.96 -10.42 -6.44
CA ARG A 210 -31.25 -11.07 -6.20
C ARG A 210 -32.30 -10.02 -5.90
N THR A 211 -33.53 -10.28 -6.33
CA THR A 211 -34.68 -9.43 -6.01
C THR A 211 -35.95 -10.28 -5.97
N ILE A 212 -37.04 -9.72 -5.47
CA ILE A 212 -38.37 -10.35 -5.51
C ILE A 212 -39.10 -10.11 -6.83
N GLN A 213 -38.70 -9.10 -7.62
CA GLN A 213 -39.36 -8.74 -8.88
C GLN A 213 -38.58 -9.25 -10.10
N PRO A 214 -39.23 -9.49 -11.25
CA PRO A 214 -38.51 -9.86 -12.47
C PRO A 214 -37.51 -8.78 -12.92
N ILE A 215 -36.31 -9.21 -13.32
CA ILE A 215 -35.24 -8.36 -13.84
C ILE A 215 -35.39 -8.25 -15.35
N PHE A 216 -35.60 -7.04 -15.87
CA PHE A 216 -35.83 -6.81 -17.30
C PHE A 216 -34.52 -6.69 -18.07
N ARG A 217 -33.55 -6.00 -17.48
CA ARG A 217 -32.27 -5.71 -18.10
C ARG A 217 -31.14 -5.84 -17.09
N ALA A 218 -30.03 -6.40 -17.55
CA ALA A 218 -28.74 -6.36 -16.90
C ALA A 218 -27.71 -6.13 -18.01
N GLY A 219 -26.86 -5.12 -17.85
CA GLY A 219 -25.80 -4.77 -18.81
C GLY A 219 -24.42 -5.15 -18.29
N VAL A 220 -23.43 -4.95 -19.17
CA VAL A 220 -22.01 -5.08 -18.84
C VAL A 220 -21.57 -3.83 -18.11
N GLU A 221 -20.78 -3.99 -17.04
CA GLU A 221 -20.21 -2.86 -16.27
C GLU A 221 -18.69 -2.87 -16.33
N ASP A 222 -18.08 -1.71 -16.09
CA ASP A 222 -16.66 -1.57 -15.81
C ASP A 222 -16.33 -2.10 -14.40
N VAL A 223 -15.19 -2.77 -14.27
CA VAL A 223 -14.66 -3.23 -12.98
C VAL A 223 -13.38 -2.46 -12.69
N PRO A 224 -13.35 -1.59 -11.66
CA PRO A 224 -12.12 -0.96 -11.21
C PRO A 224 -11.21 -2.03 -10.60
N VAL A 225 -9.92 -1.91 -10.88
CA VAL A 225 -8.94 -2.93 -10.49
C VAL A 225 -7.68 -2.32 -9.91
N SER A 226 -7.12 -3.03 -8.94
CA SER A 226 -5.85 -2.70 -8.29
C SER A 226 -4.96 -3.93 -8.19
N LEU A 227 -3.72 -3.73 -7.73
CA LEU A 227 -2.79 -4.82 -7.49
C LEU A 227 -2.95 -5.36 -6.06
N GLY A 228 -3.26 -6.65 -5.97
CA GLY A 228 -3.41 -7.35 -4.70
C GLY A 228 -2.28 -8.31 -4.41
N MET A 229 -1.95 -8.46 -3.13
CA MET A 229 -1.14 -9.55 -2.59
C MET A 229 -1.97 -10.43 -1.66
N TRP A 230 -1.81 -11.74 -1.77
CA TRP A 230 -2.47 -12.69 -0.88
C TRP A 230 -1.71 -12.81 0.44
N SER A 231 -2.34 -12.39 1.53
CA SER A 231 -1.79 -12.51 2.88
C SER A 231 -2.90 -12.83 3.88
N GLU A 232 -2.61 -13.71 4.85
CA GLU A 232 -3.55 -14.08 5.92
C GLU A 232 -4.96 -14.49 5.41
N GLY A 233 -5.01 -15.21 4.28
CA GLY A 233 -6.25 -15.74 3.73
C GLY A 233 -7.14 -14.71 3.00
N GLN A 234 -6.62 -13.53 2.68
CA GLN A 234 -7.34 -12.52 1.90
C GLN A 234 -6.42 -11.70 1.00
N TRP A 235 -7.02 -11.02 0.02
CA TRP A 235 -6.33 -10.06 -0.84
C TRP A 235 -6.12 -8.73 -0.12
N ARG A 236 -4.93 -8.17 -0.26
CA ARG A 236 -4.53 -6.86 0.30
C ARG A 236 -4.03 -5.96 -0.81
N ASP A 237 -4.48 -4.71 -0.81
CA ASP A 237 -3.97 -3.72 -1.74
C ASP A 237 -2.50 -3.37 -1.44
N ILE A 238 -1.67 -3.45 -2.48
CA ILE A 238 -0.24 -3.16 -2.40
C ILE A 238 0.02 -1.67 -2.20
N GLN A 239 -0.82 -0.76 -2.70
CA GLN A 239 -0.57 0.68 -2.57
C GLN A 239 -0.46 1.10 -1.11
N HIS A 240 -1.46 0.74 -0.29
CA HIS A 240 -1.44 1.05 1.14
C HIS A 240 -0.28 0.39 1.88
N LEU A 241 0.07 -0.84 1.51
CA LEU A 241 1.21 -1.54 2.09
C LEU A 241 2.51 -0.78 1.81
N LEU A 242 2.72 -0.28 0.59
CA LEU A 242 3.93 0.46 0.22
C LEU A 242 4.00 1.82 0.92
N TRP A 243 2.87 2.52 1.09
CA TRP A 243 2.82 3.76 1.86
C TRP A 243 3.23 3.55 3.32
N ASP A 244 2.64 2.54 3.97
CA ASP A 244 2.98 2.20 5.36
C ASP A 244 4.44 1.73 5.48
N LEU A 245 4.94 0.97 4.51
CA LEU A 245 6.34 0.54 4.47
C LEU A 245 7.32 1.71 4.38
N LEU A 246 7.03 2.70 3.52
CA LEU A 246 7.87 3.89 3.36
C LEU A 246 7.91 4.72 4.64
N GLU A 247 6.73 5.02 5.21
CA GLU A 247 6.59 5.77 6.45
C GLU A 247 7.32 5.08 7.61
N PHE A 248 7.11 3.77 7.78
CA PHE A 248 7.78 2.98 8.81
C PHE A 248 9.30 2.97 8.62
N THR A 249 9.77 2.79 7.40
CA THR A 249 11.21 2.75 7.09
C THR A 249 11.86 4.10 7.38
N ALA A 250 11.23 5.20 6.98
CA ALA A 250 11.67 6.56 7.29
C ALA A 250 11.75 6.77 8.81
N ARG A 251 10.64 6.48 9.53
CA ARG A 251 10.55 6.69 10.97
C ARG A 251 11.58 5.89 11.74
N ALA A 252 11.76 4.62 11.38
CA ALA A 252 12.75 3.75 11.99
C ALA A 252 14.18 4.29 11.82
N CYS A 253 14.51 4.80 10.64
CA CYS A 253 15.83 5.36 10.36
C CYS A 253 16.08 6.67 11.13
N GLU A 254 15.09 7.56 11.16
CA GLU A 254 15.13 8.83 11.89
C GLU A 254 15.27 8.62 13.40
N LEU A 255 14.50 7.70 13.98
CA LEU A 255 14.59 7.34 15.40
C LEU A 255 15.96 6.75 15.80
N LEU A 256 16.66 6.12 14.86
CA LEU A 256 17.98 5.55 15.07
C LEU A 256 19.12 6.58 14.93
N ASP A 257 18.93 7.63 14.13
CA ASP A 257 19.96 8.61 13.81
C ASP A 257 20.00 9.75 14.84
N ASP A 258 19.01 10.65 14.82
CA ASP A 258 18.93 11.82 15.70
C ASP A 258 17.59 11.99 16.44
N GLY A 259 16.59 11.17 16.10
CA GLY A 259 15.26 11.20 16.69
C GLY A 259 14.31 12.24 16.10
N ASP A 260 14.72 13.01 15.08
CA ASP A 260 13.85 13.93 14.35
C ASP A 260 13.02 13.16 13.33
N THR A 261 11.72 12.99 13.59
CA THR A 261 10.80 12.23 12.74
C THR A 261 10.08 13.06 11.66
N SER A 262 10.59 14.25 11.34
CA SER A 262 9.88 15.20 10.47
C SER A 262 9.59 14.67 9.07
N MET A 263 10.46 13.86 8.46
CA MET A 263 10.18 13.26 7.15
C MET A 263 9.11 12.18 7.26
N ALA A 264 9.21 11.30 8.27
CA ALA A 264 8.20 10.27 8.49
C ALA A 264 6.83 10.87 8.80
N ASP A 265 6.80 11.97 9.57
CA ASP A 265 5.56 12.69 9.88
C ASP A 265 4.99 13.34 8.61
N ALA A 266 5.81 13.96 7.77
CA ALA A 266 5.37 14.49 6.48
C ALA A 266 4.84 13.39 5.53
N MET A 267 5.48 12.21 5.50
CA MET A 267 4.99 11.05 4.74
C MET A 267 3.64 10.58 5.27
N LYS A 268 3.52 10.45 6.59
CA LYS A 268 2.28 10.03 7.26
C LYS A 268 1.13 10.98 6.96
N ASP A 269 1.38 12.29 7.02
CA ASP A 269 0.38 13.31 6.74
C ASP A 269 -0.04 13.28 5.26
N TYR A 270 0.92 13.16 4.33
CA TYR A 270 0.64 13.03 2.91
C TYR A 270 -0.20 11.77 2.61
N PHE A 271 0.23 10.60 3.08
CA PHE A 271 -0.52 9.36 2.86
C PHE A 271 -1.86 9.33 3.60
N GLY A 272 -1.98 10.05 4.72
CA GLY A 272 -3.24 10.27 5.44
C GLY A 272 -4.22 11.09 4.59
N HIS A 273 -3.75 12.20 4.03
CA HIS A 273 -4.54 13.05 3.14
C HIS A 273 -5.05 12.29 1.90
N GLU A 274 -4.20 11.48 1.26
CA GLU A 274 -4.62 10.66 0.12
C GLU A 274 -5.70 9.64 0.51
N ARG A 275 -5.57 9.00 1.68
CA ARG A 275 -6.61 8.08 2.20
C ARG A 275 -7.91 8.81 2.51
N ASP A 276 -7.85 9.99 3.10
CA ASP A 276 -9.03 10.78 3.41
C ASP A 276 -9.75 11.24 2.13
N GLN A 277 -8.99 11.59 1.09
CA GLN A 277 -9.54 11.91 -0.23
C GLN A 277 -10.27 10.70 -0.85
N LEU A 278 -9.68 9.50 -0.81
CA LEU A 278 -10.31 8.26 -1.30
C LEU A 278 -11.57 7.91 -0.51
N ASN A 279 -11.52 8.04 0.83
CA ASN A 279 -12.67 7.82 1.69
C ASN A 279 -13.82 8.80 1.39
N ALA A 280 -13.51 10.09 1.18
CA ALA A 280 -14.50 11.09 0.81
C ALA A 280 -15.12 10.80 -0.56
N PHE A 281 -14.30 10.42 -1.56
CA PHE A 281 -14.76 9.98 -2.88
C PHE A 281 -15.71 8.78 -2.78
N ASN A 282 -15.33 7.75 -2.01
CA ASN A 282 -16.16 6.56 -1.82
C ASN A 282 -17.52 6.89 -1.17
N LYS A 283 -17.50 7.74 -0.14
CA LYS A 283 -18.72 8.18 0.53
C LYS A 283 -19.64 8.96 -0.43
N MET A 284 -19.07 9.87 -1.23
CA MET A 284 -19.79 10.60 -2.27
C MET A 284 -20.45 9.63 -3.25
N MET A 285 -19.71 8.66 -3.78
CA MET A 285 -20.21 7.68 -4.75
C MET A 285 -21.30 6.76 -4.18
N LEU A 286 -21.21 6.36 -2.92
CA LEU A 286 -22.20 5.47 -2.28
C LEU A 286 -23.49 6.16 -1.86
N THR A 287 -23.40 7.40 -1.40
CA THR A 287 -24.51 8.07 -0.68
C THR A 287 -25.06 9.28 -1.42
N GLY A 288 -24.33 9.81 -2.41
CA GLY A 288 -24.65 11.09 -3.03
C GLY A 288 -24.62 12.25 -2.03
N ASP A 289 -23.93 12.11 -0.90
CA ASP A 289 -23.86 13.12 0.16
C ASP A 289 -23.14 14.39 -0.35
N PRO A 290 -23.84 15.53 -0.48
CA PRO A 290 -23.23 16.76 -0.97
C PRO A 290 -22.09 17.28 -0.08
N LYS A 291 -22.04 16.88 1.20
CA LYS A 291 -20.92 17.20 2.09
C LYS A 291 -19.68 16.36 1.78
N ALA A 292 -19.86 15.11 1.38
CA ALA A 292 -18.76 14.26 0.96
C ALA A 292 -18.18 14.74 -0.38
N GLU A 293 -19.03 15.18 -1.30
CA GLU A 293 -18.63 15.82 -2.56
C GLU A 293 -17.84 17.11 -2.29
N ALA A 294 -18.36 18.01 -1.45
CA ALA A 294 -17.67 19.25 -1.10
C ALA A 294 -16.32 19.00 -0.40
N GLU A 295 -16.24 17.99 0.47
CA GLU A 295 -14.99 17.61 1.14
C GLU A 295 -13.99 16.99 0.17
N TRP A 296 -14.43 16.10 -0.73
CA TRP A 296 -13.58 15.55 -1.78
C TRP A 296 -13.02 16.65 -2.69
N LEU A 297 -13.86 17.58 -3.16
CA LEU A 297 -13.43 18.73 -3.96
C LEU A 297 -12.44 19.61 -3.17
N ARG A 298 -12.70 19.89 -1.89
CA ARG A 298 -11.80 20.66 -1.02
C ARG A 298 -10.43 20.00 -0.88
N LEU A 299 -10.39 18.69 -0.63
CA LEU A 299 -9.15 17.91 -0.48
C LEU A 299 -8.39 17.79 -1.81
N ALA A 300 -9.11 17.67 -2.93
CA ALA A 300 -8.54 17.65 -4.27
C ALA A 300 -7.94 19.01 -4.67
N ASP A 301 -8.61 20.12 -4.33
CA ASP A 301 -8.18 21.47 -4.65
C ASP A 301 -7.00 21.95 -3.79
N GLN A 302 -6.83 21.43 -2.57
CA GLN A 302 -5.64 21.71 -1.76
C GLN A 302 -4.34 21.25 -2.44
N LYS A 303 -4.38 20.17 -3.21
CA LYS A 303 -3.27 19.72 -4.08
C LYS A 303 -2.91 20.79 -5.13
N SER A 304 -3.88 21.57 -5.58
CA SER A 304 -3.70 22.65 -6.58
C SER A 304 -3.18 23.97 -5.97
N ALA A 305 -3.45 24.20 -4.68
CA ALA A 305 -3.07 25.45 -3.98
C ALA A 305 -1.69 25.40 -3.32
N ASP A 306 -1.25 24.22 -2.86
CA ASP A 306 0.06 24.05 -2.20
C ASP A 306 1.19 23.61 -3.14
N ALA A 307 0.88 23.32 -4.41
CA ALA A 307 1.88 23.16 -5.46
C ALA A 307 2.39 24.54 -5.94
N ARG A 308 3.22 25.20 -5.12
CA ARG A 308 4.10 26.25 -5.65
C ARG A 308 5.14 25.58 -6.56
N PRO A 309 5.22 25.93 -7.85
CA PRO A 309 6.29 25.44 -8.71
C PRO A 309 7.61 26.05 -8.23
N GLY A 310 8.39 25.33 -7.40
CA GLY A 310 9.75 25.77 -7.07
C GLY A 310 10.40 25.34 -5.76
N GLU A 311 9.71 24.71 -4.79
CA GLU A 311 10.36 24.32 -3.52
C GLU A 311 10.37 22.79 -3.33
N SER A 312 11.24 22.11 -4.08
CA SER A 312 11.68 20.78 -3.68
C SER A 312 12.65 20.92 -2.50
N MET A 313 12.32 20.33 -1.34
CA MET A 313 13.26 20.19 -0.21
C MET A 313 14.43 19.22 -0.51
N ILE A 314 14.54 18.77 -1.75
CA ILE A 314 15.70 18.06 -2.28
C ILE A 314 16.25 18.94 -3.39
N LYS A 315 17.45 19.52 -3.20
CA LYS A 315 18.20 20.10 -4.32
C LYS A 315 18.40 18.99 -5.36
N PRO A 316 17.84 19.10 -6.57
CA PRO A 316 18.08 18.12 -7.61
C PRO A 316 19.57 18.19 -7.96
N VAL A 317 20.27 17.08 -7.81
CA VAL A 317 21.47 16.85 -8.62
C VAL A 317 20.93 16.35 -9.95
N ASP A 318 21.06 17.22 -10.94
CA ASP A 318 20.70 17.07 -12.34
C ASP A 318 19.19 16.97 -12.68
N SER A 319 18.82 17.77 -13.68
CA SER A 319 17.47 17.94 -14.20
C SER A 319 16.93 16.65 -14.80
N TYR A 320 15.96 16.05 -14.10
CA TYR A 320 15.11 14.97 -14.60
C TYR A 320 14.19 15.50 -15.71
N ASN A 321 14.37 15.02 -16.94
CA ASN A 321 13.52 15.30 -18.10
C ASN A 321 12.50 14.15 -18.36
N GLY A 322 12.13 13.39 -17.32
CA GLY A 322 11.09 12.37 -17.42
C GLY A 322 9.69 12.94 -17.13
N PRO A 323 8.62 12.20 -17.45
CA PRO A 323 7.26 12.66 -17.25
C PRO A 323 6.97 12.92 -15.76
N THR A 324 6.30 14.03 -15.47
CA THR A 324 5.76 14.38 -14.15
C THR A 324 4.96 13.20 -13.59
N PRO A 325 5.11 12.81 -12.30
CA PRO A 325 4.29 11.76 -11.72
C PRO A 325 2.82 12.14 -11.82
N ALA A 326 2.07 11.43 -12.66
CA ALA A 326 0.64 11.59 -12.79
C ALA A 326 -0.06 10.95 -11.58
N ALA A 327 0.10 11.55 -10.40
CA ALA A 327 -0.73 11.27 -9.22
C ALA A 327 -1.93 12.24 -9.19
N SER A 328 -2.63 12.31 -10.32
CA SER A 328 -3.97 12.86 -10.41
C SER A 328 -4.84 11.76 -10.97
N PHE A 329 -5.71 11.22 -10.12
CA PHE A 329 -6.87 10.44 -10.52
C PHE A 329 -7.67 11.28 -11.53
N ASN A 330 -7.45 11.03 -12.82
CA ASN A 330 -8.40 11.41 -13.85
C ASN A 330 -9.29 10.20 -14.06
N ILE A 331 -10.41 10.19 -13.35
CA ILE A 331 -11.62 9.47 -13.77
C ILE A 331 -12.31 10.33 -14.84
#